data_AF-A0A7Y5RGN7-F1
#
_entry.id   AF-A0A7Y5RGN7-F1
#
_cell.length_a   1.000
_cell.length_b   1.000
_cell.length_c   1.000
_cell.angle_alpha   90.00
_cell.angle_beta   90.00
_cell.angle_gamma   90.00
#
_symmetry.space_group_name_H-M   'P 1'
#
loop_
_entity.id
_entity.type
_entity.pdbx_description
1 polymer ?
#
loop_
_entity_poly.entity_id
_entity_poly.type
_entity_poly.pdbx_seq_one_letter_code
_entity_poly.pdbx_strand_id
1 'polypeptide(L)'
;MISLAISLCLALTQAHAQEQTILPTRPIPPGKAPHMQVKLVKDTPEEKVYAVIFLKGDEALSGMVDFANKYHANDAHFTAIGAISSATLGWLDLSRKIYVAIPVQQQVEVVSLTGDIATFQEKPVVHMHAVLSKRDGSTVGGHVWELNVNPTLEFFVTVNNTPLKKRPDDPSGMKLIDPTQ
;
A
#
# COMPACT_ATOMS: atom_id res chain seq x y z
N MET A 1 -8.43 4.40 68.09
CA MET A 1 -9.26 5.17 67.14
C MET A 1 -8.34 6.09 66.35
N ILE A 2 -8.70 6.30 65.08
CA ILE A 2 -8.11 7.19 64.07
C ILE A 2 -7.01 6.53 63.22
N SER A 3 -7.53 5.97 62.13
CA SER A 3 -6.89 5.58 60.88
C SER A 3 -6.29 6.80 60.18
N LEU A 4 -5.10 6.67 59.60
CA LEU A 4 -4.61 7.60 58.58
C LEU A 4 -4.07 6.80 57.39
N ALA A 5 -4.98 6.48 56.47
CA ALA A 5 -4.64 5.91 55.18
C ALA A 5 -4.03 7.01 54.31
N ILE A 6 -2.73 6.90 54.04
CA ILE A 6 -2.04 7.74 53.06
C ILE A 6 -2.45 7.24 51.68
N SER A 7 -3.35 7.99 51.03
CA SER A 7 -3.80 7.72 49.66
C SER A 7 -2.69 8.06 48.68
N LEU A 8 -2.02 7.03 48.16
CA LEU A 8 -1.04 7.15 47.08
C LEU A 8 -1.80 7.28 45.74
N CYS A 9 -2.05 8.51 45.32
CA CYS A 9 -2.66 8.81 44.04
C CYS A 9 -1.62 8.63 42.93
N LEU A 10 -1.54 7.43 42.35
CA LEU A 10 -0.76 7.17 41.12
C LEU A 10 -1.51 7.76 39.92
N ALA A 11 -1.15 8.98 39.54
CA ALA A 11 -1.55 9.55 38.26
C ALA A 11 -0.83 8.78 37.13
N LEU A 12 -1.55 7.86 36.49
CA LEU A 12 -1.12 7.24 35.23
C LEU A 12 -1.15 8.31 34.13
N THR A 13 -0.02 8.95 33.87
CA THR A 13 0.17 9.73 32.64
C THR A 13 0.14 8.75 31.47
N GLN A 14 -0.98 8.71 30.74
CA GLN A 14 -1.01 8.08 29.43
C GLN A 14 -0.02 8.85 28.54
N ALA A 15 1.10 8.21 28.21
CA ALA A 15 1.95 8.69 27.12
C ALA A 15 1.09 8.65 25.85
N HIS A 16 0.69 9.82 25.36
CA HIS A 16 0.15 9.93 24.01
C HIS A 16 1.27 9.53 23.05
N ALA A 17 1.22 8.30 22.56
CA ALA A 17 2.01 7.91 21.40
C ALA A 17 1.63 8.90 20.28
N GLN A 18 2.60 9.71 19.85
CA GLN A 18 2.38 10.70 18.81
C GLN A 18 1.98 9.96 17.53
N GLU A 19 0.80 10.26 17.01
CA GLU A 19 0.26 9.65 15.80
C GLU A 19 1.20 9.92 14.63
N GLN A 20 1.77 8.87 14.04
CA GLN A 20 2.64 8.99 12.87
C GLN A 20 1.78 9.28 11.64
N THR A 21 2.14 10.31 10.89
CA THR A 21 1.40 10.74 9.70
C THR A 21 2.24 10.63 8.42
N ILE A 22 1.56 10.54 7.29
CA ILE A 22 2.17 10.39 5.97
C ILE A 22 1.50 11.38 5.01
N LEU A 23 2.31 12.19 4.33
CA LEU A 23 1.81 13.09 3.29
C LEU A 23 1.47 12.29 2.03
N PRO A 24 0.37 12.61 1.32
CA PRO A 24 0.02 11.98 0.04
C PRO A 24 1.10 12.14 -1.05
N THR A 25 1.96 13.16 -0.90
CA THR A 25 3.07 13.46 -1.80
C THR A 25 4.37 12.76 -1.42
N ARG A 26 4.37 11.91 -0.38
CA ARG A 26 5.56 11.15 0.04
C ARG A 26 6.10 10.36 -1.16
N PRO A 27 7.37 10.56 -1.56
CA PRO A 27 7.92 9.84 -2.69
C PRO A 27 8.07 8.36 -2.36
N ILE A 28 7.82 7.52 -3.35
CA ILE A 28 8.13 6.08 -3.31
C ILE A 28 9.55 5.92 -3.87
N PRO A 29 10.54 5.50 -3.07
CA PRO A 29 11.88 5.30 -3.59
C PRO A 29 11.90 4.13 -4.60
N PRO A 30 12.48 4.29 -5.79
CA PRO A 30 12.59 3.21 -6.77
C PRO A 30 13.68 2.20 -6.36
N GLY A 31 13.69 1.03 -7.00
CA GLY A 31 14.79 0.07 -6.91
C GLY A 31 14.86 -0.74 -5.62
N LYS A 32 13.79 -0.79 -4.82
CA LYS A 32 13.75 -1.56 -3.56
C LYS A 32 13.20 -2.98 -3.72
N ALA A 33 13.00 -3.45 -4.94
CA ALA A 33 12.60 -4.83 -5.23
C ALA A 33 13.62 -5.56 -6.14
N PRO A 34 14.87 -5.77 -5.68
CA PRO A 34 15.94 -6.35 -6.50
C PRO A 34 15.71 -7.80 -6.91
N HIS A 35 14.78 -8.52 -6.26
CA HIS A 35 14.47 -9.92 -6.52
C HIS A 35 13.14 -10.11 -7.27
N MET A 36 12.47 -9.02 -7.66
CA MET A 36 11.23 -9.04 -8.43
C MET A 36 11.42 -9.77 -9.77
N GLN A 37 10.50 -10.69 -10.06
CA GLN A 37 10.44 -11.44 -11.31
C GLN A 37 9.14 -11.14 -12.04
N VAL A 38 9.19 -11.11 -13.37
CA VAL A 38 8.02 -10.80 -14.21
C VAL A 38 7.90 -11.84 -15.31
N LYS A 39 6.71 -12.42 -15.43
CA LYS A 39 6.35 -13.34 -16.50
C LYS A 39 5.16 -12.77 -17.27
N LEU A 40 5.28 -12.62 -18.58
CA LEU A 40 4.14 -12.39 -19.46
C LEU A 40 3.33 -13.69 -19.56
N VAL A 41 2.06 -13.62 -19.17
CA VAL A 41 1.11 -14.74 -19.10
C VAL A 41 0.18 -14.73 -20.31
N LYS A 42 -0.28 -13.55 -20.72
CA LYS A 42 -1.20 -13.35 -21.85
C LYS A 42 -0.83 -12.08 -22.60
N ASP A 43 -0.95 -12.11 -23.92
CA ASP A 43 -0.69 -10.97 -24.80
C ASP A 43 -1.74 -10.96 -25.92
N THR A 44 -2.67 -9.99 -25.86
CA THR A 44 -3.70 -9.78 -26.89
C THR A 44 -3.69 -8.34 -27.39
N PRO A 45 -4.41 -8.04 -28.49
CA PRO A 45 -4.55 -6.67 -28.97
C PRO A 45 -5.21 -5.70 -27.98
N GLU A 46 -5.92 -6.20 -26.97
CA GLU A 46 -6.65 -5.40 -25.97
C GLU A 46 -5.88 -5.28 -24.65
N GLU A 47 -5.24 -6.36 -24.19
CA GLU A 47 -4.63 -6.43 -22.87
C GLU A 47 -3.38 -7.34 -22.83
N LYS A 48 -2.53 -7.09 -21.83
CA LYS A 48 -1.44 -7.96 -21.42
C LYS A 48 -1.62 -8.37 -19.98
N VAL A 49 -1.42 -9.65 -19.67
CA VAL A 49 -1.46 -10.14 -18.28
C VAL A 49 -0.05 -10.56 -17.88
N TYR A 50 0.39 -10.06 -16.73
CA TYR A 50 1.69 -10.37 -16.13
C TYR A 50 1.49 -11.04 -14.78
N ALA A 51 2.29 -12.07 -14.51
CA ALA A 51 2.58 -12.49 -13.15
C ALA A 51 3.81 -11.72 -12.66
N VAL A 52 3.67 -10.93 -11.60
CA VAL A 52 4.75 -10.16 -10.97
C VAL A 52 5.00 -10.76 -9.59
N ILE A 53 6.16 -11.38 -9.42
CA ILE A 53 6.51 -12.19 -8.26
C ILE A 53 7.57 -11.47 -7.46
N PHE A 54 7.27 -11.19 -6.20
CA PHE A 54 8.22 -10.64 -5.24
C PHE A 54 8.73 -11.71 -4.30
N LEU A 55 9.99 -11.58 -3.90
CA LEU A 55 10.65 -12.49 -2.98
C LEU A 55 11.10 -11.75 -1.72
N LYS A 56 11.57 -12.52 -0.74
CA LYS A 56 12.11 -12.00 0.51
C LYS A 56 13.12 -10.87 0.26
N GLY A 57 12.90 -9.74 0.92
CA GLY A 57 13.76 -8.57 0.83
C GLY A 57 13.31 -7.52 -0.19
N ASP A 58 12.28 -7.82 -0.99
CA ASP A 58 11.65 -6.84 -1.86
C ASP A 58 10.66 -5.95 -1.09
N GLU A 59 10.60 -4.68 -1.47
CA GLU A 59 9.53 -3.75 -1.11
C GLU A 59 8.58 -3.62 -2.30
N ALA A 60 7.37 -4.16 -2.15
CA ALA A 60 6.48 -4.40 -3.28
C ALA A 60 5.91 -3.11 -3.90
N LEU A 61 5.72 -2.02 -3.13
CA LEU A 61 5.24 -0.76 -3.71
C LEU A 61 6.27 -0.14 -4.65
N SER A 62 7.52 -0.08 -4.22
CA SER A 62 8.66 0.34 -5.04
C SER A 62 8.77 -0.51 -6.30
N GLY A 63 8.72 -1.84 -6.17
CA GLY A 63 8.81 -2.73 -7.32
C GLY A 63 7.63 -2.61 -8.29
N MET A 64 6.41 -2.38 -7.81
CA MET A 64 5.26 -2.11 -8.68
C MET A 64 5.39 -0.78 -9.42
N VAL A 65 6.00 0.25 -8.80
CA VAL A 65 6.33 1.50 -9.50
C VAL A 65 7.38 1.24 -10.59
N ASP A 66 8.41 0.45 -10.30
CA ASP A 66 9.44 0.09 -11.29
C ASP A 66 8.85 -0.75 -12.43
N PHE A 67 7.96 -1.70 -12.12
CA PHE A 67 7.19 -2.47 -13.10
C PHE A 67 6.37 -1.54 -14.00
N ALA A 68 5.61 -0.61 -13.42
CA ALA A 68 4.76 0.30 -14.18
C ALA A 68 5.56 1.12 -15.21
N ASN A 69 6.71 1.65 -14.77
CA ASN A 69 7.61 2.40 -15.65
C ASN A 69 8.24 1.52 -16.72
N LYS A 70 8.75 0.33 -16.36
CA LYS A 70 9.47 -0.57 -17.29
C LYS A 70 8.57 -1.17 -18.37
N TYR A 71 7.33 -1.51 -18.01
CA TYR A 71 6.37 -2.17 -18.91
C TYR A 71 5.33 -1.21 -19.49
N HIS A 72 5.47 0.10 -19.25
CA HIS A 72 4.53 1.13 -19.69
C HIS A 72 3.09 0.84 -19.29
N ALA A 73 2.89 0.33 -18.07
CA ALA A 73 1.56 0.04 -17.54
C ALA A 73 0.87 1.35 -17.14
N ASN A 74 0.16 1.95 -18.09
CA ASN A 74 -0.51 3.24 -17.94
C ASN A 74 -2.02 3.12 -17.61
N ASP A 75 -2.58 1.94 -17.82
CA ASP A 75 -3.85 1.47 -17.28
C ASP A 75 -3.63 0.02 -16.85
N ALA A 76 -3.74 -0.24 -15.56
CA ALA A 76 -3.73 -1.60 -15.06
C ALA A 76 -4.60 -1.76 -13.84
N HIS A 77 -5.07 -2.98 -13.62
CA HIS A 77 -5.62 -3.42 -12.35
C HIS A 77 -4.93 -4.72 -11.94
N PHE A 78 -4.85 -4.95 -10.63
CA PHE A 78 -4.17 -6.12 -10.11
C PHE A 78 -4.76 -6.62 -8.81
N THR A 79 -4.50 -7.90 -8.56
CA THR A 79 -4.72 -8.56 -7.27
C THR A 79 -3.46 -9.30 -6.86
N ALA A 80 -3.26 -9.49 -5.55
CA ALA A 80 -2.16 -10.28 -5.03
C ALA A 80 -2.49 -10.97 -3.71
N ILE A 81 -1.76 -12.05 -3.44
CA ILE A 81 -1.72 -12.77 -2.16
C ILE A 81 -0.27 -13.18 -1.84
N GLY A 82 0.01 -13.42 -0.56
CA GLY A 82 1.34 -13.84 -0.11
C GLY A 82 1.57 -13.48 1.34
N ALA A 83 2.81 -13.21 1.74
CA ALA A 83 3.14 -12.83 3.09
C ALA A 83 4.26 -11.79 3.17
N ILE A 84 4.25 -11.04 4.28
CA ILE A 84 5.13 -9.90 4.50
C ILE A 84 5.67 -9.94 5.93
N SER A 85 6.88 -9.40 6.11
CA SER A 85 7.52 -9.28 7.43
C SER A 85 7.22 -7.96 8.12
N SER A 86 6.87 -6.93 7.35
CA SER A 86 6.38 -5.64 7.86
C SER A 86 5.68 -4.83 6.77
N ALA A 87 4.78 -3.96 7.19
CA ALA A 87 4.08 -3.02 6.32
C ALA A 87 3.87 -1.68 7.03
N THR A 88 3.73 -0.63 6.23
CA THR A 88 3.13 0.62 6.66
C THR A 88 1.84 0.79 5.86
N LEU A 89 0.69 0.68 6.52
CA LEU A 89 -0.61 1.00 5.93
C LEU A 89 -1.03 2.42 6.31
N GLY A 90 -2.09 2.94 5.71
CA GLY A 90 -2.60 4.28 5.96
C GLY A 90 -4.11 4.36 5.97
N TRP A 91 -4.65 5.17 6.88
CA TRP A 91 -6.03 5.65 6.85
C TRP A 91 -6.04 7.14 6.48
N LEU A 92 -6.91 7.54 5.54
CA LEU A 92 -6.96 8.93 5.07
C LEU A 92 -7.76 9.81 6.05
N ASP A 93 -7.08 10.75 6.69
CA ASP A 93 -7.72 11.86 7.41
C ASP A 93 -8.09 12.95 6.39
N LEU A 94 -9.36 12.98 6.01
CA LEU A 94 -9.88 13.94 5.03
C LEU A 94 -9.78 15.40 5.50
N SER A 95 -9.89 15.65 6.81
CA SER A 95 -9.86 17.02 7.35
C SER A 95 -8.47 17.62 7.22
N ARG A 96 -7.44 16.80 7.44
CA ARG A 96 -6.03 17.19 7.38
C ARG A 96 -5.41 16.93 6.01
N LYS A 97 -6.08 16.16 5.14
CA LYS A 97 -5.59 15.70 3.83
C LYS A 97 -4.26 14.96 3.92
N ILE A 98 -4.12 14.13 4.96
CA ILE A 98 -2.95 13.30 5.23
C ILE A 98 -3.39 11.88 5.57
N TYR A 99 -2.46 10.94 5.56
CA TYR A 99 -2.70 9.60 6.07
C TYR A 99 -2.19 9.48 7.51
N VAL A 100 -2.98 8.81 8.35
CA VAL A 100 -2.55 8.26 9.63
C VAL A 100 -1.90 6.91 9.37
N ALA A 101 -0.66 6.73 9.80
CA ALA A 101 0.08 5.50 9.60
C ALA A 101 -0.46 4.39 10.51
N ILE A 102 -0.60 3.20 9.93
CA ILE A 102 -0.97 1.97 10.61
C ILE A 102 0.21 0.99 10.44
N PRO A 103 1.20 1.03 11.35
CA PRO A 103 2.38 0.19 11.23
C PRO A 103 2.05 -1.26 11.58
N VAL A 104 2.59 -2.19 10.79
CA VAL A 104 2.54 -3.63 11.04
C VAL A 104 3.98 -4.13 11.07
N GLN A 105 4.53 -4.37 12.26
CA GLN A 105 5.93 -4.75 12.47
C GLN A 105 6.07 -6.23 12.87
N GLN A 106 5.39 -7.10 12.12
CA GLN A 106 5.40 -8.54 12.36
C GLN A 106 5.07 -9.31 11.09
N GLN A 107 5.40 -10.61 11.09
CA GLN A 107 5.00 -11.52 10.03
C GLN A 107 3.48 -11.66 9.96
N VAL A 108 2.90 -11.42 8.79
CA VAL A 108 1.46 -11.53 8.51
C VAL A 108 1.21 -12.06 7.10
N GLU A 109 0.04 -12.66 6.89
CA GLU A 109 -0.44 -13.05 5.56
C GLU A 109 -1.12 -11.87 4.88
N VAL A 110 -0.81 -11.64 3.61
CA VAL A 110 -1.55 -10.77 2.70
C VAL A 110 -2.69 -11.59 2.11
N VAL A 111 -3.86 -11.51 2.75
CA VAL A 111 -5.03 -12.31 2.36
C VAL A 111 -5.85 -11.67 1.25
N SER A 112 -5.67 -10.37 1.03
CA SER A 112 -6.22 -9.64 -0.11
C SER A 112 -5.38 -8.39 -0.34
N LEU A 113 -4.88 -8.22 -1.55
CA LEU A 113 -4.31 -6.97 -2.03
C LEU A 113 -4.92 -6.66 -3.37
N THR A 114 -5.41 -5.44 -3.53
CA THR A 114 -6.00 -4.96 -4.78
C THR A 114 -5.49 -3.56 -5.09
N GLY A 115 -5.42 -3.23 -6.38
CA GLY A 115 -5.00 -1.91 -6.79
C GLY A 115 -5.13 -1.65 -8.27
N ASP A 116 -4.81 -0.42 -8.63
CA ASP A 116 -4.78 0.10 -9.99
C ASP A 116 -3.48 0.85 -10.29
N ILE A 117 -3.22 0.98 -11.58
CA ILE A 117 -2.23 1.88 -12.13
C ILE A 117 -2.94 2.77 -13.14
N ALA A 118 -2.84 4.09 -12.94
CA ALA A 118 -3.29 5.09 -13.90
C ALA A 118 -2.29 6.23 -13.95
N THR A 119 -2.34 7.05 -14.99
CA THR A 119 -1.36 8.11 -15.21
C THR A 119 -1.77 9.43 -14.55
N PHE A 120 -0.81 10.19 -14.04
CA PHE A 120 -0.99 11.58 -13.65
C PHE A 120 0.20 12.39 -14.16
N GLN A 121 -0.05 13.42 -14.95
CA GLN A 121 1.02 14.18 -15.64
C GLN A 121 1.95 13.24 -16.43
N GLU A 122 1.36 12.32 -17.20
CA GLU A 122 2.06 11.32 -18.04
C GLU A 122 2.98 10.36 -17.30
N LYS A 123 2.86 10.26 -15.97
CA LYS A 123 3.61 9.31 -15.14
C LYS A 123 2.67 8.29 -14.51
N PRO A 124 3.02 6.99 -14.48
CA PRO A 124 2.19 6.00 -13.82
C PRO A 124 2.15 6.24 -12.30
N VAL A 125 0.96 6.07 -11.73
CA VAL A 125 0.69 6.14 -10.30
C VAL A 125 0.10 4.82 -9.87
N VAL A 126 0.85 4.07 -9.06
CA VAL A 126 0.39 2.83 -8.43
C VAL A 126 -0.42 3.19 -7.20
N HIS A 127 -1.64 2.66 -7.09
CA HIS A 127 -2.50 2.79 -5.93
C HIS A 127 -2.94 1.40 -5.50
N MET A 128 -2.64 1.01 -4.26
CA MET A 128 -3.06 -0.29 -3.73
C MET A 128 -3.48 -0.25 -2.28
N HIS A 129 -4.38 -1.15 -1.94
CA HIS A 129 -4.89 -1.42 -0.60
C HIS A 129 -4.62 -2.88 -0.25
N ALA A 130 -4.44 -3.15 1.05
CA ALA A 130 -4.22 -4.51 1.53
C ALA A 130 -5.07 -4.80 2.77
N VAL A 131 -5.43 -6.07 2.92
CA VAL A 131 -5.92 -6.69 4.16
C VAL A 131 -4.87 -7.71 4.59
N LEU A 132 -4.37 -7.53 5.80
CA LEU A 132 -3.31 -8.33 6.39
C LEU A 132 -3.88 -9.14 7.55
N SER A 133 -3.69 -10.46 7.54
CA SER A 133 -4.13 -11.38 8.59
C SER A 133 -2.97 -11.72 9.52
N LYS A 134 -3.18 -11.44 10.82
CA LYS A 134 -2.22 -11.78 11.88
C LYS A 134 -2.30 -13.26 12.24
N ARG A 135 -1.37 -13.70 13.09
CA ARG A 135 -1.29 -15.09 13.57
C ARG A 135 -2.60 -15.60 14.20
N ASP A 136 -3.36 -14.74 14.85
CA ASP A 136 -4.64 -15.08 15.49
C ASP A 136 -5.85 -14.98 14.54
N GLY A 137 -5.62 -14.68 13.26
CA GLY A 137 -6.67 -14.47 12.26
C GLY A 137 -7.32 -13.09 12.31
N SER A 138 -6.96 -12.22 13.27
CA SER A 138 -7.42 -10.84 13.27
C SER A 138 -6.78 -10.08 12.11
N THR A 139 -7.54 -9.16 11.51
CA THR A 139 -7.11 -8.45 10.31
C THR A 139 -6.85 -6.97 10.59
N VAL A 140 -5.98 -6.39 9.78
CA VAL A 140 -5.76 -4.96 9.67
C VAL A 140 -5.69 -4.61 8.19
N GLY A 141 -6.26 -3.48 7.80
CA GLY A 141 -6.27 -3.06 6.40
C GLY A 141 -6.16 -1.56 6.21
N GLY A 142 -5.83 -1.13 5.00
CA GLY A 142 -5.64 0.27 4.66
C GLY A 142 -4.96 0.49 3.32
N HIS A 143 -4.67 1.75 3.03
CA HIS A 143 -3.85 2.17 1.89
C HIS A 143 -2.39 1.72 2.10
N VAL A 144 -1.76 1.10 1.10
CA VAL A 144 -0.40 0.61 1.26
C VAL A 144 0.60 1.72 1.00
N TRP A 145 1.48 1.95 1.96
CA TRP A 145 2.59 2.90 1.87
C TRP A 145 3.95 2.20 1.81
N GLU A 146 4.10 1.05 2.45
CA GLU A 146 5.28 0.16 2.39
C GLU A 146 4.82 -1.29 2.60
N LEU A 147 5.42 -2.25 1.89
CA LEU A 147 5.07 -3.67 1.97
C LEU A 147 6.31 -4.56 1.77
N ASN A 148 6.94 -4.97 2.87
CA ASN A 148 8.21 -5.71 2.85
C ASN A 148 7.99 -7.23 2.82
N VAL A 149 8.28 -7.84 1.68
CA VAL A 149 7.92 -9.22 1.36
C VAL A 149 8.77 -10.24 2.14
N ASN A 150 8.10 -11.28 2.65
CA ASN A 150 8.72 -12.47 3.24
C ASN A 150 7.65 -13.58 3.44
N PRO A 151 7.76 -14.77 2.81
CA PRO A 151 8.77 -15.14 1.83
C PRO A 151 8.45 -14.66 0.40
N THR A 152 7.17 -14.62 0.01
CA THR A 152 6.74 -14.31 -1.36
C THR A 152 5.46 -13.49 -1.38
N LEU A 153 5.27 -12.72 -2.45
CA LEU A 153 4.03 -12.00 -2.74
C LEU A 153 3.80 -12.05 -4.26
N GLU A 154 2.64 -12.53 -4.67
CA GLU A 154 2.37 -12.91 -6.05
C GLU A 154 1.23 -12.06 -6.62
N PHE A 155 1.55 -11.18 -7.56
CA PHE A 155 0.59 -10.33 -8.25
C PHE A 155 0.19 -10.93 -9.59
N PHE A 156 -1.09 -10.82 -9.92
CA PHE A 156 -1.57 -10.86 -11.30
C PHE A 156 -1.99 -9.47 -11.72
N VAL A 157 -1.36 -8.97 -12.78
CA VAL A 157 -1.53 -7.61 -13.29
C VAL A 157 -2.07 -7.67 -14.71
N THR A 158 -3.25 -7.11 -14.93
CA THR A 158 -3.82 -6.91 -16.26
C THR A 158 -3.55 -5.48 -16.67
N VAL A 159 -2.85 -5.29 -17.79
CA VAL A 159 -2.49 -3.99 -18.37
C VAL A 159 -3.29 -3.80 -19.65
N ASN A 160 -4.08 -2.73 -19.73
CA ASN A 160 -4.84 -2.38 -20.92
C ASN A 160 -4.03 -1.45 -21.83
N ASN A 161 -4.35 -1.44 -23.13
CA ASN A 161 -3.63 -0.63 -24.11
C ASN A 161 -4.06 0.85 -24.15
N THR A 162 -5.21 1.20 -23.59
CA THR A 162 -5.70 2.59 -23.51
C THR A 162 -5.37 3.16 -22.13
N PRO A 163 -4.52 4.20 -22.02
CA PRO A 163 -4.19 4.81 -20.74
C PRO A 163 -5.41 5.36 -19.99
N LEU A 164 -5.49 5.10 -18.69
CA LEU A 164 -6.39 5.80 -17.78
C LEU A 164 -5.66 6.99 -17.16
N LYS A 165 -6.37 8.10 -17.01
CA LYS A 165 -5.83 9.34 -16.48
C LYS A 165 -6.47 9.68 -15.14
N LYS A 166 -5.64 10.07 -14.18
CA LYS A 166 -6.08 10.65 -12.91
C LYS A 166 -6.17 12.17 -13.07
N ARG A 167 -7.17 12.77 -12.40
CA ARG A 167 -7.30 14.21 -12.20
C ARG A 167 -7.17 14.55 -10.71
N PRO A 168 -6.83 15.80 -10.35
CA PRO A 168 -6.93 16.27 -8.97
C PRO A 168 -8.39 16.25 -8.50
N ASP A 169 -8.60 15.95 -7.22
CA ASP A 169 -9.85 16.20 -6.51
C ASP A 169 -9.58 17.14 -5.34
N ASP A 170 -9.81 18.44 -5.56
CA ASP A 170 -9.50 19.49 -4.58
C ASP A 170 -10.19 19.29 -3.22
N PRO A 171 -11.47 18.83 -3.15
CA PRO A 171 -12.13 18.50 -1.89
C PRO A 171 -11.32 17.50 -1.03
N SER A 172 -10.92 16.35 -1.57
CA SER A 172 -10.13 15.37 -0.82
C SER A 172 -8.63 15.69 -0.75
N GLY A 173 -8.11 16.51 -1.67
CA GLY A 173 -6.67 16.72 -1.88
C GLY A 173 -5.96 15.52 -2.52
N MET A 174 -6.71 14.53 -3.03
CA MET A 174 -6.17 13.33 -3.65
C MET A 174 -6.23 13.42 -5.18
N LYS A 175 -5.82 12.33 -5.84
CA LYS A 175 -5.98 12.13 -7.28
C LYS A 175 -6.90 10.94 -7.47
N LEU A 176 -7.87 11.07 -8.36
CA LEU A 176 -8.79 9.98 -8.73
C LEU A 176 -8.78 9.78 -10.24
N ILE A 177 -9.14 8.57 -10.68
CA ILE A 177 -9.33 8.26 -12.11
C ILE A 177 -10.47 9.15 -12.63
N ASP A 178 -10.25 9.77 -13.79
CA ASP A 178 -11.25 10.57 -14.49
C ASP A 178 -12.10 9.65 -15.39
N PRO A 179 -13.39 9.43 -15.09
CA PRO A 179 -14.25 8.55 -15.89
C PRO A 179 -14.72 9.19 -17.20
N THR A 180 -14.33 10.43 -17.50
CA THR A 180 -14.80 11.19 -18.67
C THR A 180 -13.81 11.20 -19.83
N GLN A 181 -12.65 10.55 -19.66
CA GLN A 181 -11.56 10.48 -20.64
C GLN A 181 -11.48 9.11 -21.31
#